data_AF-A0A438KNK8-F1
#
_entry.id   AF-A0A438KNK8-F1
#
_cell.length_a   1.000
_cell.length_b   1.000
_cell.length_c   1.000
_cell.angle_alpha   90.00
_cell.angle_beta   90.00
_cell.angle_gamma   90.00
#
_symmetry.space_group_name_H-M   'P 1'
#
loop_
_entity.id
_entity.type
_entity.pdbx_description
1 polymer ?
#
loop_
_entity_poly.entity_id
_entity_poly.type
_entity_poly.pdbx_seq_one_letter_code
_entity_poly.pdbx_strand_id
1 'polypeptide(L)'
;MQLGPAWDLAQARCALEMAGVLSSNGQNLWTGGDTLGDILDRGEDEIAILSLLRSLDIQAKASGGAVFQVNGNHETMNVEGDFRYVDSGAFDECTDFLEYLDDYGGNWEEAFLGWVGVSEKWKEDRKNAPKLLGSMEPSEGQKQKGVIARSILLRPGGLLACELARHAVVLKIDDWVFCHGGLLPHHVAYGIERMNREVSHWMRGLTENDNDRPIPFIATRGYDSVVWNRLYSRDVSDFADYQNNQIYSLLEETLQAVGAKAMVVGHTPQTVGVNCKYDCSIWRIDVGMSSGVLNSRPEGHLQISINDHSIG
;
A
#
# COMPACT_ATOMS: atom_id res chain seq x y z
N MET A 1 13.55 10.09 -13.24
CA MET A 1 12.08 10.10 -13.33
C MET A 1 11.66 8.64 -13.21
N GLN A 2 11.36 8.18 -11.99
CA GLN A 2 11.28 6.74 -11.71
C GLN A 2 9.92 6.47 -11.04
N LEU A 3 9.27 5.43 -11.56
CA LEU A 3 7.86 5.14 -11.45
C LEU A 3 7.67 4.02 -10.38
N GLY A 4 6.79 4.21 -9.39
CA GLY A 4 6.23 3.22 -8.41
C GLY A 4 4.80 2.75 -8.78
N PRO A 5 4.09 1.91 -8.00
CA PRO A 5 3.07 1.02 -8.54
C PRO A 5 1.68 1.61 -8.89
N ALA A 6 0.87 0.77 -9.56
CA ALA A 6 -0.47 0.90 -10.12
C ALA A 6 -1.15 -0.46 -9.95
N TRP A 7 -2.35 -0.52 -9.41
CA TRP A 7 -3.11 -1.76 -9.42
C TRP A 7 -4.47 -1.50 -10.06
N ASP A 8 -4.80 -2.26 -11.09
CA ASP A 8 -6.21 -2.44 -11.45
C ASP A 8 -6.78 -3.61 -10.63
N LEU A 9 -8.09 -3.61 -10.38
CA LEU A 9 -8.71 -4.62 -9.54
C LEU A 9 -8.47 -6.04 -10.07
N ALA A 10 -8.41 -6.23 -11.39
CA ALA A 10 -8.20 -7.53 -12.00
C ALA A 10 -6.80 -8.10 -11.71
N GLN A 11 -5.75 -7.27 -11.75
CA GLN A 11 -4.39 -7.68 -11.41
C GLN A 11 -4.23 -7.99 -9.92
N ALA A 12 -4.85 -7.18 -9.05
CA ALA A 12 -4.89 -7.45 -7.61
C ALA A 12 -5.55 -8.81 -7.33
N ARG A 13 -6.72 -9.06 -7.93
CA ARG A 13 -7.40 -10.36 -7.83
C ARG A 13 -6.55 -11.51 -8.34
N CYS A 14 -5.92 -11.35 -9.50
CA CYS A 14 -5.06 -12.39 -10.09
C CYS A 14 -3.91 -12.77 -9.16
N ALA A 15 -3.23 -11.78 -8.56
CA ALA A 15 -2.16 -12.04 -7.59
C ALA A 15 -2.67 -12.75 -6.34
N LEU A 16 -3.83 -12.33 -5.81
CA LEU A 16 -4.45 -12.94 -4.64
C LEU A 16 -4.92 -14.39 -4.92
N GLU A 17 -5.47 -14.65 -6.11
CA GLU A 17 -5.84 -16.00 -6.54
C GLU A 17 -4.61 -16.89 -6.72
N MET A 18 -3.53 -16.37 -7.31
CA MET A 18 -2.25 -17.07 -7.44
C MET A 18 -1.58 -17.37 -6.10
N ALA A 19 -1.75 -16.50 -5.11
CA ALA A 19 -1.28 -16.70 -3.74
C ALA A 19 -2.18 -17.64 -2.93
N GLY A 20 -3.32 -18.07 -3.48
CA GLY A 20 -4.26 -18.96 -2.80
C GLY A 20 -5.06 -18.27 -1.69
N VAL A 21 -5.04 -16.93 -1.62
CA VAL A 21 -5.74 -16.13 -0.60
C VAL A 21 -7.14 -15.67 -1.05
N LEU A 22 -7.45 -15.76 -2.35
CA LEU A 22 -8.73 -15.40 -2.94
C LEU A 22 -9.29 -16.54 -3.82
N SER A 23 -10.60 -16.76 -3.74
CA SER A 23 -11.30 -17.76 -4.55
C SER A 23 -11.26 -17.45 -6.05
N SER A 24 -10.88 -18.44 -6.86
CA SER A 24 -10.79 -18.35 -8.33
C SER A 24 -12.14 -18.42 -9.08
N ASN A 25 -13.26 -18.55 -8.35
CA ASN A 25 -14.60 -18.63 -8.93
C ASN A 25 -15.26 -17.25 -9.17
N GLY A 26 -14.47 -16.17 -9.06
CA GLY A 26 -14.95 -14.78 -9.17
C GLY A 26 -15.63 -14.24 -7.93
N GLN A 27 -15.74 -15.01 -6.83
CA GLN A 27 -16.23 -14.51 -5.55
C GLN A 27 -15.11 -13.79 -4.79
N ASN A 28 -15.50 -12.94 -3.84
CA ASN A 28 -14.58 -12.23 -2.95
C ASN A 28 -14.34 -13.04 -1.67
N LEU A 29 -14.07 -14.34 -1.79
CA LEU A 29 -13.93 -15.24 -0.65
C LEU A 29 -12.47 -15.51 -0.33
N TRP A 30 -12.15 -15.38 0.96
CA TRP A 30 -10.85 -15.74 1.51
C TRP A 30 -10.59 -17.25 1.43
N THR A 31 -9.40 -17.63 0.96
CA THR A 31 -8.98 -19.05 0.86
C THR A 31 -7.68 -19.39 1.61
N GLY A 32 -7.04 -18.43 2.29
CA GLY A 32 -5.89 -18.62 3.21
C GLY A 32 -4.56 -17.98 2.77
N GLY A 33 -3.75 -17.44 3.70
CA GLY A 33 -2.40 -16.87 3.47
C GLY A 33 -2.15 -15.49 4.13
N ASP A 34 -1.07 -14.79 3.76
CA ASP A 34 -0.73 -13.42 4.21
C ASP A 34 -0.43 -12.54 2.96
N THR A 35 -0.71 -11.22 3.00
CA THR A 35 -0.47 -10.31 1.85
C THR A 35 0.27 -9.03 2.28
N LEU A 36 0.84 -8.25 1.33
CA LEU A 36 1.64 -7.04 1.58
C LEU A 36 1.30 -5.91 0.59
N GLY A 37 1.47 -4.64 1.04
CA GLY A 37 0.84 -3.41 0.52
C GLY A 37 1.49 -2.68 -0.68
N ASP A 38 1.32 -1.34 -0.69
CA ASP A 38 1.48 -0.38 -1.81
C ASP A 38 0.35 -0.48 -2.87
N ILE A 39 -0.82 0.04 -2.49
CA ILE A 39 -2.11 -0.18 -3.18
C ILE A 39 -2.58 1.08 -3.90
N LEU A 40 -2.31 2.27 -3.33
CA LEU A 40 -2.72 3.55 -3.88
C LEU A 40 -1.80 4.03 -5.00
N ASP A 41 -2.36 4.92 -5.83
CA ASP A 41 -1.83 5.55 -7.04
C ASP A 41 -1.75 4.64 -8.28
N ARG A 42 -1.93 5.29 -9.44
CA ARG A 42 -1.69 4.79 -10.81
C ARG A 42 -2.62 3.69 -11.33
N GLY A 43 -3.64 3.30 -10.58
CA GLY A 43 -4.79 2.51 -11.06
C GLY A 43 -6.10 3.31 -10.94
N GLU A 44 -7.20 2.82 -11.51
CA GLU A 44 -8.53 3.45 -11.39
C GLU A 44 -9.47 2.76 -10.38
N ASP A 45 -8.93 1.80 -9.59
CA ASP A 45 -9.67 0.91 -8.67
C ASP A 45 -9.10 0.89 -7.24
N GLU A 46 -8.47 1.98 -6.82
CA GLU A 46 -7.75 2.08 -5.57
C GLU A 46 -8.64 1.80 -4.34
N ILE A 47 -9.82 2.43 -4.30
CA ILE A 47 -10.78 2.26 -3.19
C ILE A 47 -11.37 0.86 -3.24
N ALA A 48 -11.64 0.32 -4.43
CA ALA A 48 -12.13 -1.04 -4.61
C ALA A 48 -11.15 -2.10 -4.11
N ILE A 49 -9.85 -1.91 -4.33
CA ILE A 49 -8.81 -2.82 -3.83
C ILE A 49 -8.70 -2.72 -2.30
N LEU A 50 -8.71 -1.51 -1.72
CA LEU A 50 -8.70 -1.35 -0.26
C LEU A 50 -9.96 -1.97 0.38
N SER A 51 -11.13 -1.80 -0.25
CA SER A 51 -12.40 -2.44 0.12
C SER A 51 -12.29 -3.97 0.11
N LEU A 52 -11.71 -4.55 -0.96
CA LEU A 52 -11.46 -5.98 -1.06
C LEU A 52 -10.58 -6.49 0.09
N LEU A 53 -9.43 -5.85 0.31
CA LEU A 53 -8.48 -6.26 1.35
C LEU A 53 -9.08 -6.15 2.75
N ARG A 54 -9.91 -5.12 3.00
CA ARG A 54 -10.65 -4.99 4.25
C ARG A 54 -11.67 -6.11 4.45
N SER A 55 -12.37 -6.51 3.39
CA SER A 55 -13.28 -7.67 3.43
C SER A 55 -12.53 -8.98 3.70
N LEU A 56 -11.38 -9.18 3.04
CA LEU A 56 -10.54 -10.36 3.24
C LEU A 56 -9.97 -10.42 4.67
N ASP A 57 -9.56 -9.29 5.26
CA ASP A 57 -9.13 -9.24 6.67
C ASP A 57 -10.22 -9.74 7.63
N ILE A 58 -11.47 -9.31 7.42
CA ILE A 58 -12.60 -9.75 8.25
C ILE A 58 -12.84 -11.26 8.11
N GLN A 59 -12.79 -11.78 6.88
CA GLN A 59 -12.97 -13.21 6.61
C GLN A 59 -11.82 -14.07 7.16
N ALA A 60 -10.59 -13.59 7.03
CA ALA A 60 -9.40 -14.24 7.57
C ALA A 60 -9.51 -14.34 9.11
N LYS A 61 -9.87 -13.23 9.79
CA LYS A 61 -10.07 -13.20 11.25
C LYS A 61 -11.17 -14.16 11.71
N ALA A 62 -12.28 -14.24 10.98
CA ALA A 62 -13.34 -15.20 11.26
C ALA A 62 -12.88 -16.66 11.16
N SER A 63 -11.78 -16.91 10.43
CA SER A 63 -11.17 -18.22 10.22
C SER A 63 -9.87 -18.44 11.02
N GLY A 64 -9.53 -17.54 11.94
CA GLY A 64 -8.31 -17.62 12.75
C GLY A 64 -7.02 -17.14 12.06
N GLY A 65 -7.12 -16.49 10.89
CA GLY A 65 -6.01 -15.82 10.21
C GLY A 65 -6.11 -14.29 10.30
N ALA A 66 -5.29 -13.59 9.52
CA ALA A 66 -5.34 -12.13 9.41
C ALA A 66 -4.84 -11.68 8.03
N VAL A 67 -5.20 -10.45 7.65
CA VAL A 67 -4.56 -9.77 6.51
C VAL A 67 -3.84 -8.55 7.04
N PHE A 68 -2.52 -8.49 6.83
CA PHE A 68 -1.72 -7.35 7.23
C PHE A 68 -1.41 -6.49 6.02
N GLN A 69 -1.59 -5.18 6.16
CA GLN A 69 -1.16 -4.22 5.15
C GLN A 69 -0.06 -3.34 5.75
N VAL A 70 0.89 -2.95 4.91
CA VAL A 70 1.97 -2.04 5.26
C VAL A 70 1.83 -0.80 4.38
N ASN A 71 1.84 0.37 5.00
CA ASN A 71 1.78 1.66 4.30
C ASN A 71 3.06 1.90 3.51
N GLY A 72 2.90 2.22 2.23
CA GLY A 72 3.96 2.60 1.31
C GLY A 72 4.12 4.11 1.15
N ASN A 73 4.95 4.50 0.18
CA ASN A 73 5.17 5.91 -0.10
C ASN A 73 3.92 6.54 -0.73
N HIS A 74 3.14 5.78 -1.50
CA HIS A 74 1.93 6.28 -2.14
C HIS A 74 0.82 6.57 -1.12
N GLU A 75 0.59 5.70 -0.14
CA GLU A 75 -0.36 5.98 0.95
C GLU A 75 0.01 7.25 1.71
N THR A 76 1.30 7.42 2.05
CA THR A 76 1.75 8.58 2.82
C THR A 76 1.73 9.88 2.00
N MET A 77 2.08 9.82 0.71
CA MET A 77 1.96 10.98 -0.20
C MET A 77 0.51 11.45 -0.33
N ASN A 78 -0.44 10.52 -0.48
CA ASN A 78 -1.84 10.87 -0.60
C ASN A 78 -2.41 11.52 0.65
N VAL A 79 -2.02 11.02 1.84
CA VAL A 79 -2.43 11.65 3.09
C VAL A 79 -1.83 13.05 3.26
N GLU A 80 -0.63 13.28 2.73
CA GLU A 80 -0.01 14.60 2.67
C GLU A 80 -0.72 15.56 1.69
N GLY A 81 -1.54 15.04 0.78
CA GLY A 81 -2.14 15.81 -0.32
C GLY A 81 -1.21 15.95 -1.53
N ASP A 82 -0.17 15.12 -1.63
CA ASP A 82 0.70 15.02 -2.79
C ASP A 82 0.15 14.01 -3.79
N PHE A 83 -0.59 14.51 -4.78
CA PHE A 83 -1.27 13.71 -5.79
C PHE A 83 -0.52 13.62 -7.13
N ARG A 84 0.80 13.89 -7.14
CA ARG A 84 1.59 13.95 -8.39
C ARG A 84 1.62 12.64 -9.20
N TYR A 85 1.27 11.51 -8.59
CA TYR A 85 1.27 10.19 -9.23
C TYR A 85 -0.12 9.58 -9.39
N VAL A 86 -1.19 10.30 -9.04
CA VAL A 86 -2.56 9.80 -9.10
C VAL A 86 -3.05 9.78 -10.55
N ASP A 87 -3.68 8.67 -10.96
CA ASP A 87 -4.29 8.56 -12.29
C ASP A 87 -5.62 9.34 -12.34
N SER A 88 -6.04 9.83 -13.52
CA SER A 88 -7.33 10.51 -13.63
C SER A 88 -8.51 9.64 -13.20
N GLY A 89 -8.46 8.33 -13.47
CA GLY A 89 -9.51 7.40 -13.07
C GLY A 89 -9.68 7.28 -11.55
N ALA A 90 -8.60 7.39 -10.77
CA ALA A 90 -8.66 7.37 -9.31
C ALA A 90 -9.36 8.60 -8.71
N PHE A 91 -9.21 9.77 -9.34
CA PHE A 91 -9.97 10.96 -8.94
C PHE A 91 -11.46 10.81 -9.20
N ASP A 92 -11.80 10.14 -10.31
CA ASP A 92 -13.20 9.84 -10.61
C ASP A 92 -13.76 8.81 -9.63
N GLU A 93 -13.02 7.75 -9.30
CA GLU A 93 -13.41 6.75 -8.29
C GLU A 93 -13.70 7.41 -6.93
N CYS A 94 -12.89 8.40 -6.52
CA CYS A 94 -13.14 9.16 -5.29
C CYS A 94 -14.47 9.91 -5.33
N THR A 95 -14.86 10.42 -6.50
CA THR A 95 -16.15 11.12 -6.67
C THR A 95 -17.30 10.12 -6.60
N ASP A 96 -17.21 9.04 -7.37
CA ASP A 96 -18.20 7.97 -7.43
C ASP A 96 -18.42 7.36 -6.03
N PHE A 97 -17.34 7.13 -5.28
CA PHE A 97 -17.42 6.57 -3.94
C PHE A 97 -18.04 7.54 -2.91
N LEU A 98 -17.79 8.85 -3.01
CA LEU A 98 -18.47 9.82 -2.13
C LEU A 98 -19.96 9.90 -2.40
N GLU A 99 -20.38 9.81 -3.67
CA GLU A 99 -21.80 9.74 -4.04
C GLU A 99 -22.43 8.46 -3.49
N TYR A 100 -21.76 7.32 -3.68
CA TYR A 100 -22.19 6.05 -3.11
C TYR A 100 -22.26 6.06 -1.57
N LEU A 101 -21.32 6.71 -0.89
CA LEU A 101 -21.33 6.84 0.57
C LEU A 101 -22.54 7.66 1.08
N ASP A 102 -22.99 8.65 0.31
CA ASP A 102 -24.18 9.46 0.64
C ASP A 102 -25.46 8.61 0.59
N ASP A 103 -25.58 7.68 -0.37
CA ASP A 103 -26.70 6.72 -0.45
C ASP A 103 -26.79 5.83 0.81
N TYR A 104 -25.69 5.64 1.53
CA TYR A 104 -25.63 4.90 2.80
C TYR A 104 -25.77 5.81 4.04
N GLY A 105 -26.16 7.07 3.86
CA GLY A 105 -26.31 8.04 4.95
C GLY A 105 -24.99 8.31 5.70
N GLY A 106 -23.86 8.15 5.03
CA GLY A 106 -22.53 8.29 5.64
C GLY A 106 -22.07 7.08 6.45
N ASN A 107 -22.75 5.92 6.36
CA ASN A 107 -22.30 4.69 7.03
C ASN A 107 -21.03 4.13 6.35
N TRP A 108 -19.87 4.55 6.84
CA TRP A 108 -18.56 4.16 6.31
C TRP A 108 -18.37 2.65 6.21
N GLU A 109 -18.59 1.91 7.30
CA GLU A 109 -18.26 0.48 7.35
C GLU A 109 -19.05 -0.31 6.32
N GLU A 110 -20.33 0.00 6.15
CA GLU A 110 -21.19 -0.69 5.19
C GLU A 110 -20.85 -0.31 3.74
N ALA A 111 -20.73 0.99 3.46
CA ALA A 111 -20.40 1.48 2.12
C ALA A 111 -19.00 1.00 1.70
N PHE A 112 -17.99 1.18 2.55
CA PHE A 112 -16.63 0.81 2.22
C PHE A 112 -16.49 -0.69 1.95
N LEU A 113 -17.12 -1.57 2.73
CA LEU A 113 -17.12 -3.01 2.47
C LEU A 113 -17.92 -3.41 1.21
N GLY A 114 -18.98 -2.67 0.90
CA GLY A 114 -19.81 -2.90 -0.29
C GLY A 114 -19.17 -2.43 -1.60
N TRP A 115 -18.25 -1.47 -1.55
CA TRP A 115 -17.70 -0.79 -2.73
C TRP A 115 -17.09 -1.74 -3.76
N VAL A 116 -16.27 -2.72 -3.35
CA VAL A 116 -15.69 -3.72 -4.26
C VAL A 116 -16.73 -4.48 -5.09
N GLY A 117 -17.97 -4.62 -4.58
CA GLY A 117 -19.05 -5.32 -5.28
C GLY A 117 -19.76 -4.49 -6.35
N VAL A 118 -19.57 -3.16 -6.34
CA VAL A 118 -20.33 -2.23 -7.21
C VAL A 118 -19.43 -1.29 -8.02
N SER A 119 -18.15 -1.11 -7.66
CA SER A 119 -17.24 -0.12 -8.24
C SER A 119 -17.13 -0.23 -9.76
N GLU A 120 -17.03 -1.45 -10.32
CA GLU A 120 -16.93 -1.66 -11.76
C GLU A 120 -18.20 -1.19 -12.49
N LYS A 121 -19.38 -1.45 -11.91
CA LYS A 121 -20.65 -0.97 -12.47
C LYS A 121 -20.72 0.56 -12.46
N TRP A 122 -20.32 1.19 -11.34
CA TRP A 122 -20.25 2.66 -11.26
C TRP A 122 -19.32 3.24 -12.32
N LYS A 123 -18.16 2.62 -12.51
CA LYS A 123 -17.19 3.00 -13.54
C LYS A 123 -17.76 2.85 -14.95
N GLU A 124 -18.45 1.75 -15.25
CA GLU A 124 -19.13 1.52 -16.54
C GLU A 124 -20.25 2.54 -16.78
N ASP A 125 -21.11 2.77 -15.79
CA ASP A 125 -22.21 3.73 -15.86
C ASP A 125 -21.68 5.15 -16.13
N ARG A 126 -20.59 5.55 -15.47
CA ARG A 126 -19.88 6.80 -15.73
C ARG A 126 -19.29 6.88 -17.14
N LYS A 127 -18.64 5.80 -17.62
CA LYS A 127 -18.09 5.72 -18.99
C LYS A 127 -19.20 5.82 -20.06
N ASN A 128 -20.39 5.32 -19.76
CA ASN A 128 -21.56 5.30 -20.64
C ASN A 128 -22.46 6.54 -20.52
N ALA A 129 -22.23 7.41 -19.53
CA ALA A 129 -23.01 8.62 -19.35
C ALA A 129 -22.95 9.54 -20.59
N PRO A 130 -24.05 10.19 -21.00
CA PRO A 130 -24.08 11.04 -22.19
C PRO A 130 -23.03 12.16 -22.10
N LYS A 131 -21.95 12.04 -22.87
CA LYS A 131 -20.95 13.10 -23.00
C LYS A 131 -21.57 14.26 -23.79
N LEU A 132 -21.47 15.49 -23.27
CA LEU A 132 -21.86 16.67 -24.04
C LEU A 132 -21.08 16.68 -25.37
N LEU A 133 -21.77 17.02 -26.46
CA LEU A 133 -21.23 16.96 -27.82
C LEU A 133 -19.91 17.74 -27.92
N GLY A 134 -18.78 17.03 -28.07
CA GLY A 134 -17.45 17.61 -28.32
C GLY A 134 -16.39 17.44 -27.23
N SER A 135 -16.71 16.90 -26.04
CA SER A 135 -15.72 16.69 -24.98
C SER A 135 -15.32 15.22 -24.86
N MET A 136 -14.17 14.86 -25.43
CA MET A 136 -13.53 13.55 -25.18
C MET A 136 -12.88 13.51 -23.79
N GLU A 137 -12.47 14.68 -23.28
CA GLU A 137 -11.78 14.89 -22.00
C GLU A 137 -12.72 15.39 -20.90
N PRO A 138 -12.47 15.06 -19.62
CA PRO A 138 -13.21 15.64 -18.50
C PRO A 138 -13.06 17.17 -18.49
N SER A 139 -14.15 17.88 -18.21
CA SER A 139 -14.11 19.33 -18.03
C SER A 139 -13.22 19.72 -16.83
N GLU A 140 -12.69 20.94 -16.85
CA GLU A 140 -11.90 21.48 -15.74
C GLU A 140 -12.64 21.38 -14.39
N GLY A 141 -13.97 21.62 -14.40
CA GLY A 141 -14.80 21.47 -13.21
C GLY A 141 -14.91 20.03 -12.71
N GLN A 142 -14.91 19.02 -13.60
CA GLN A 142 -14.90 17.61 -13.19
C GLN A 142 -13.54 17.20 -12.61
N LYS A 143 -12.44 17.66 -13.20
CA LYS A 143 -11.09 17.42 -12.66
C LYS A 143 -10.96 18.00 -11.24
N GLN A 144 -11.45 19.23 -11.04
CA GLN A 144 -11.46 19.87 -9.72
C GLN A 144 -12.31 19.12 -8.70
N LYS A 145 -13.51 18.63 -9.10
CA LYS A 145 -14.35 17.80 -8.23
C LYS A 145 -13.62 16.55 -7.75
N GLY A 146 -12.97 15.81 -8.65
CA GLY A 146 -12.22 14.61 -8.28
C GLY A 146 -11.05 14.89 -7.33
N VAL A 147 -10.30 15.98 -7.56
CA VAL A 147 -9.23 16.42 -6.64
C VAL A 147 -9.80 16.78 -5.26
N ILE A 148 -10.94 17.48 -5.20
CA ILE A 148 -11.62 17.81 -3.94
C ILE A 148 -12.10 16.53 -3.24
N ALA A 149 -12.71 15.59 -3.95
CA ALA A 149 -13.19 14.33 -3.42
C ALA A 149 -12.04 13.53 -2.78
N ARG A 150 -10.94 13.37 -3.51
CA ARG A 150 -9.72 12.71 -3.01
C ARG A 150 -9.16 13.42 -1.77
N SER A 151 -9.10 14.76 -1.79
CA SER A 151 -8.64 15.56 -0.65
C SER A 151 -9.51 15.39 0.59
N ILE A 152 -10.83 15.27 0.44
CA ILE A 152 -11.76 15.04 1.56
C ILE A 152 -11.50 13.66 2.18
N LEU A 153 -11.32 12.63 1.36
CA LEU A 153 -11.14 11.26 1.82
C LEU A 153 -9.77 11.01 2.47
N LEU A 154 -8.69 11.60 1.91
CA LEU A 154 -7.32 11.24 2.25
C LEU A 154 -6.58 12.26 3.13
N ARG A 155 -7.02 13.51 3.27
CA ARG A 155 -6.39 14.44 4.23
C ARG A 155 -6.37 13.83 5.64
N PRO A 156 -5.46 14.24 6.54
CA PRO A 156 -5.47 13.79 7.94
C PRO A 156 -6.86 13.91 8.58
N GLY A 157 -7.38 12.79 9.10
CA GLY A 157 -8.73 12.67 9.66
C GLY A 157 -9.85 12.36 8.66
N GLY A 158 -9.55 12.32 7.35
CA GLY A 158 -10.46 11.81 6.32
C GLY A 158 -10.68 10.30 6.47
N LEU A 159 -11.79 9.78 5.92
CA LEU A 159 -12.19 8.40 6.15
C LEU A 159 -11.21 7.38 5.56
N LEU A 160 -10.69 7.61 4.35
CA LEU A 160 -9.63 6.76 3.78
C LEU A 160 -8.32 6.92 4.55
N ALA A 161 -7.95 8.13 4.97
CA ALA A 161 -6.77 8.33 5.81
C ALA A 161 -6.86 7.54 7.12
N CYS A 162 -8.03 7.54 7.75
CA CYS A 162 -8.30 6.76 8.96
C CYS A 162 -8.26 5.25 8.72
N GLU A 163 -8.67 4.77 7.53
CA GLU A 163 -8.51 3.37 7.13
C GLU A 163 -7.02 3.01 6.97
N LEU A 164 -6.24 3.82 6.25
CA LEU A 164 -4.79 3.64 6.10
C LEU A 164 -4.04 3.71 7.43
N ALA A 165 -4.55 4.49 8.40
CA ALA A 165 -3.98 4.58 9.74
C ALA A 165 -4.05 3.26 10.52
N ARG A 166 -4.82 2.27 10.06
CA ARG A 166 -4.88 0.93 10.65
C ARG A 166 -3.66 0.09 10.27
N HIS A 167 -2.97 0.47 9.21
CA HIS A 167 -1.82 -0.26 8.67
C HIS A 167 -0.54 0.21 9.34
N ALA A 168 0.40 -0.71 9.53
CA ALA A 168 1.73 -0.38 10.04
C ALA A 168 2.59 0.23 8.92
N VAL A 169 3.64 0.96 9.28
CA VAL A 169 4.72 1.31 8.32
C VAL A 169 5.85 0.27 8.39
N VAL A 170 6.01 -0.36 9.55
CA VAL A 170 6.90 -1.51 9.77
C VAL A 170 6.13 -2.57 10.55
N LEU A 171 6.05 -3.78 10.00
CA LEU A 171 5.45 -4.93 10.65
C LEU A 171 6.55 -5.93 11.02
N LYS A 172 6.54 -6.44 12.25
CA LYS A 172 7.44 -7.51 12.69
C LYS A 172 6.60 -8.70 13.12
N ILE A 173 6.86 -9.86 12.52
CA ILE A 173 6.24 -11.14 12.91
C ILE A 173 7.37 -12.14 13.09
N ASP A 174 7.54 -12.66 14.30
CA ASP A 174 8.66 -13.54 14.65
C ASP A 174 10.02 -12.96 14.22
N ASP A 175 10.73 -13.72 13.39
CA ASP A 175 12.05 -13.42 12.84
C ASP A 175 11.97 -12.58 11.55
N TRP A 176 10.79 -12.09 11.17
CA TRP A 176 10.56 -11.38 9.91
C TRP A 176 10.15 -9.93 10.15
N VAL A 177 10.73 -9.05 9.34
CA VAL A 177 10.33 -7.64 9.25
C VAL A 177 9.80 -7.35 7.87
N PHE A 178 8.69 -6.63 7.79
CA PHE A 178 8.07 -6.20 6.56
C PHE A 178 7.96 -4.69 6.56
N CYS A 179 8.47 -4.05 5.52
CA CYS A 179 8.39 -2.61 5.32
C CYS A 179 8.45 -2.28 3.84
N HIS A 180 8.00 -1.09 3.44
CA HIS A 180 7.87 -0.78 2.03
C HIS A 180 9.23 -0.55 1.33
N GLY A 181 10.07 0.37 1.82
CA GLY A 181 11.38 0.67 1.23
C GLY A 181 12.56 -0.01 1.94
N GLY A 182 12.57 0.01 3.28
CA GLY A 182 13.58 -0.67 4.09
C GLY A 182 13.82 -0.03 5.45
N LEU A 183 14.14 -0.85 6.46
CA LEU A 183 14.51 -0.38 7.79
C LEU A 183 16.01 -0.09 7.88
N LEU A 184 16.45 0.88 8.68
CA LEU A 184 17.87 1.21 8.90
C LEU A 184 18.12 1.26 10.41
N PRO A 185 19.38 1.20 10.90
CA PRO A 185 19.64 1.13 12.35
C PRO A 185 19.06 2.30 13.12
N HIS A 186 19.09 3.51 12.53
CA HIS A 186 18.52 4.69 13.16
C HIS A 186 16.97 4.66 13.22
N HIS A 187 16.29 3.96 12.30
CA HIS A 187 14.86 3.71 12.41
C HIS A 187 14.54 2.79 13.59
N VAL A 188 15.35 1.74 13.78
CA VAL A 188 15.21 0.83 14.92
C VAL A 188 15.45 1.58 16.23
N ALA A 189 16.51 2.41 16.28
CA ALA A 189 16.82 3.24 17.44
C ALA A 189 15.72 4.27 17.76
N TYR A 190 15.00 4.76 16.75
CA TYR A 190 13.84 5.63 16.96
C TYR A 190 12.64 4.90 17.58
N GLY A 191 12.49 3.60 17.29
CA GLY A 191 11.45 2.72 17.81
C GLY A 191 10.34 2.46 16.78
N ILE A 192 10.13 1.18 16.45
CA ILE A 192 9.13 0.76 15.44
C ILE A 192 7.71 1.10 15.89
N GLU A 193 7.37 0.79 17.13
CA GLU A 193 6.05 1.04 17.72
C GLU A 193 5.78 2.54 17.80
N ARG A 194 6.83 3.34 18.02
CA ARG A 194 6.76 4.79 17.98
C ARG A 194 6.45 5.29 16.57
N MET A 195 7.19 4.85 15.55
CA MET A 195 6.92 5.25 14.16
C MET A 195 5.50 4.88 13.74
N ASN A 196 5.09 3.63 13.97
CA ASN A 196 3.75 3.15 13.63
C ASN A 196 2.67 4.00 14.31
N ARG A 197 2.81 4.30 15.61
CA ARG A 197 1.87 5.14 16.35
C ARG A 197 1.82 6.57 15.80
N GLU A 198 2.97 7.19 15.55
CA GLU A 198 3.03 8.57 15.05
C GLU A 198 2.42 8.71 13.65
N VAL A 199 2.68 7.76 12.75
CA VAL A 199 2.06 7.74 11.40
C VAL A 199 0.56 7.51 11.52
N SER A 200 0.14 6.57 12.35
CA SER A 200 -1.26 6.29 12.62
C SER A 200 -2.01 7.50 13.22
N HIS A 201 -1.41 8.21 14.18
CA HIS A 201 -1.98 9.43 14.75
C HIS A 201 -2.07 10.57 13.73
N TRP A 202 -1.01 10.77 12.95
CA TRP A 202 -1.00 11.77 11.88
C TRP A 202 -2.10 11.50 10.85
N MET A 203 -2.22 10.27 10.35
CA MET A 203 -3.26 9.90 9.37
C MET A 203 -4.68 10.07 9.93
N ARG A 204 -4.91 9.78 11.22
CA ARG A 204 -6.19 10.03 11.90
C ARG A 204 -6.47 11.51 12.21
N GLY A 205 -5.50 12.40 12.00
CA GLY A 205 -5.62 13.80 12.40
C GLY A 205 -5.69 14.01 13.92
N LEU A 206 -5.21 13.03 14.71
CA LEU A 206 -5.19 13.09 16.16
C LEU A 206 -3.92 13.84 16.60
N THR A 207 -4.02 15.16 16.78
CA THR A 207 -2.92 15.98 17.29
C THR A 207 -3.36 16.83 18.48
N GLU A 208 -2.50 16.96 19.48
CA GLU A 208 -2.78 17.76 20.69
C GLU A 208 -2.78 19.28 20.44
N ASN A 209 -2.17 19.75 19.35
CA ASN A 209 -2.15 21.16 18.93
C ASN A 209 -2.24 21.30 17.39
N ASP A 210 -3.15 22.14 16.89
CA ASP A 210 -3.37 22.35 15.44
C ASP A 210 -2.19 23.00 14.70
N ASN A 211 -1.29 23.69 15.42
CA ASN A 211 -0.16 24.41 14.83
C ASN A 211 1.09 23.56 14.59
N ASP A 212 1.16 22.35 15.16
CA ASP A 212 2.26 21.40 14.98
C ASP A 212 1.67 20.02 14.70
N ARG A 213 1.33 19.77 13.43
CA ARG A 213 1.08 18.41 12.93
C ARG A 213 2.37 17.89 12.29
N PRO A 214 3.41 17.48 13.05
CA PRO A 214 4.64 17.01 12.45
C PRO A 214 4.35 15.73 11.69
N ILE A 215 4.47 15.81 10.36
CA ILE A 215 4.51 14.63 9.50
C ILE A 215 5.68 13.77 9.97
N PRO A 216 5.50 12.46 10.25
CA PRO A 216 6.57 11.60 10.76
C PRO A 216 7.66 11.35 9.71
N PHE A 217 8.55 12.33 9.52
CA PHE A 217 9.50 12.39 8.41
C PHE A 217 10.34 11.11 8.29
N ILE A 218 10.84 10.60 9.42
CA ILE A 218 11.64 9.36 9.48
C ILE A 218 10.95 8.14 8.84
N ALA A 219 9.61 8.11 8.85
CA ALA A 219 8.83 7.03 8.27
C ALA A 219 8.33 7.37 6.86
N THR A 220 7.99 8.63 6.58
CA THR A 220 7.17 9.01 5.41
C THR A 220 7.87 9.85 4.35
N ARG A 221 8.99 10.51 4.66
CA ARG A 221 9.64 11.47 3.76
C ARG A 221 11.16 11.38 3.78
N GLY A 222 11.76 11.68 2.63
CA GLY A 222 13.21 11.68 2.48
C GLY A 222 13.71 10.32 2.01
N TYR A 223 14.83 10.33 1.27
CA TYR A 223 15.38 9.13 0.63
C TYR A 223 15.82 8.03 1.60
N ASP A 224 16.03 8.38 2.86
CA ASP A 224 16.39 7.48 3.94
C ASP A 224 15.19 6.95 4.72
N SER A 225 13.99 7.52 4.57
CA SER A 225 12.81 7.07 5.31
C SER A 225 12.37 5.66 4.96
N VAL A 226 11.62 5.04 5.90
CA VAL A 226 11.17 3.64 5.80
C VAL A 226 10.45 3.34 4.47
N VAL A 227 9.62 4.27 3.98
CA VAL A 227 8.83 4.04 2.75
C VAL A 227 9.56 4.44 1.46
N TRP A 228 10.65 5.21 1.51
CA TRP A 228 11.34 5.69 0.30
C TRP A 228 12.72 5.09 0.07
N ASN A 229 13.32 4.51 1.12
CA ASN A 229 14.66 3.96 1.03
C ASN A 229 14.72 2.84 -0.03
N ARG A 230 15.81 2.82 -0.79
CA ARG A 230 16.09 1.81 -1.84
C ARG A 230 17.38 1.04 -1.58
N LEU A 231 18.05 1.28 -0.46
CA LEU A 231 19.40 0.80 -0.19
C LEU A 231 19.54 -0.71 -0.39
N TYR A 232 18.57 -1.49 0.10
CA TYR A 232 18.61 -2.95 0.04
C TYR A 232 18.09 -3.55 -1.27
N SER A 233 17.45 -2.73 -2.12
CA SER A 233 16.76 -3.22 -3.32
C SER A 233 17.47 -2.87 -4.64
N ARG A 234 18.50 -2.02 -4.59
CA ARG A 234 19.35 -1.69 -5.74
C ARG A 234 20.21 -2.89 -6.17
N ASP A 235 20.61 -2.91 -7.44
CA ASP A 235 21.37 -4.02 -7.98
C ASP A 235 22.88 -3.88 -7.78
N VAL A 236 23.53 -5.04 -7.70
CA VAL A 236 24.96 -5.17 -7.32
C VAL A 236 25.86 -4.55 -8.39
N SER A 237 25.40 -4.53 -9.65
CA SER A 237 26.10 -3.87 -10.77
C SER A 237 26.25 -2.37 -10.57
N ASP A 238 25.46 -1.77 -9.68
CA ASP A 238 25.49 -0.34 -9.39
C ASP A 238 26.57 0.02 -8.37
N PHE A 239 27.22 -0.96 -7.74
CA PHE A 239 28.13 -0.78 -6.62
C PHE A 239 29.45 -1.56 -6.75
N ALA A 240 30.53 -0.99 -6.22
CA ALA A 240 31.77 -1.73 -6.04
C ALA A 240 31.64 -2.77 -4.92
N ASP A 241 32.40 -3.87 -4.95
CA ASP A 241 32.36 -4.95 -3.93
C ASP A 241 32.43 -4.44 -2.48
N TYR A 242 33.23 -3.39 -2.24
CA TYR A 242 33.33 -2.74 -0.93
C TYR A 242 32.01 -2.13 -0.45
N GLN A 243 31.25 -1.49 -1.35
CA GLN A 243 29.95 -0.91 -1.04
C GLN A 243 28.92 -2.00 -0.73
N ASN A 244 28.99 -3.14 -1.41
CA ASN A 244 28.12 -4.29 -1.12
C ASN A 244 28.35 -4.85 0.29
N ASN A 245 29.60 -4.95 0.74
CA ASN A 245 29.92 -5.38 2.10
C ASN A 245 29.42 -4.39 3.16
N GLN A 246 29.46 -3.09 2.86
CA GLN A 246 28.91 -2.06 3.77
C GLN A 246 27.38 -2.18 3.88
N ILE A 247 26.67 -2.38 2.76
CA ILE A 247 25.22 -2.57 2.76
C ILE A 247 24.86 -3.84 3.55
N TYR A 248 25.61 -4.92 3.34
CA TYR A 248 25.37 -6.16 4.08
C TYR A 248 25.57 -5.99 5.58
N SER A 249 26.69 -5.40 6.00
CA SER A 249 26.94 -5.13 7.43
C SER A 249 25.87 -4.25 8.06
N LEU A 250 25.34 -3.27 7.31
CA LEU A 250 24.26 -2.40 7.79
C LEU A 250 22.92 -3.16 7.91
N LEU A 251 22.64 -4.08 6.98
CA LEU A 251 21.48 -4.97 7.06
C LEU A 251 21.59 -5.90 8.28
N GLU A 252 22.75 -6.51 8.52
CA GLU A 252 23.00 -7.36 9.70
C GLU A 252 22.81 -6.57 11.00
N GLU A 253 23.39 -5.36 11.09
CA GLU A 253 23.21 -4.49 12.25
C GLU A 253 21.73 -4.17 12.48
N THR A 254 20.99 -3.86 11.41
CA THR A 254 19.56 -3.54 11.49
C THR A 254 18.74 -4.73 11.96
N LEU A 255 18.98 -5.92 11.39
CA LEU A 255 18.28 -7.17 11.73
C LEU A 255 18.60 -7.61 13.16
N GLN A 256 19.86 -7.47 13.59
CA GLN A 256 20.26 -7.74 14.96
C GLN A 256 19.59 -6.77 15.93
N ALA A 257 19.55 -5.47 15.62
CA ALA A 257 18.95 -4.45 16.47
C ALA A 257 17.43 -4.64 16.65
N VAL A 258 16.73 -5.06 15.59
CA VAL A 258 15.28 -5.35 15.66
C VAL A 258 14.97 -6.75 16.21
N GLY A 259 15.96 -7.65 16.28
CA GLY A 259 15.77 -9.04 16.69
C GLY A 259 14.98 -9.84 15.64
N ALA A 260 15.41 -9.76 14.38
CA ALA A 260 14.87 -10.51 13.25
C ALA A 260 16.00 -11.18 12.46
N LYS A 261 15.65 -12.15 11.60
CA LYS A 261 16.58 -12.86 10.71
C LYS A 261 16.47 -12.39 9.26
N ALA A 262 15.30 -11.90 8.85
CA ALA A 262 15.09 -11.47 7.47
C ALA A 262 14.14 -10.27 7.38
N MET A 263 14.34 -9.49 6.33
CA MET A 263 13.50 -8.34 5.98
C MET A 263 12.89 -8.55 4.59
N VAL A 264 11.63 -8.20 4.42
CA VAL A 264 10.90 -8.20 3.16
C VAL A 264 10.60 -6.75 2.76
N VAL A 265 10.97 -6.38 1.54
CA VAL A 265 10.83 -5.03 1.00
C VAL A 265 10.23 -5.01 -0.40
N GLY A 266 9.50 -3.93 -0.70
CA GLY A 266 8.97 -3.61 -2.01
C GLY A 266 9.67 -2.39 -2.61
N HIS A 267 8.86 -1.44 -3.11
CA HIS A 267 9.21 -0.08 -3.59
C HIS A 267 10.14 0.02 -4.82
N THR A 268 11.08 -0.91 -4.98
CA THR A 268 12.04 -0.94 -6.07
C THR A 268 11.79 -2.17 -6.93
N PRO A 269 11.24 -1.98 -8.14
CA PRO A 269 10.93 -3.07 -9.06
C PRO A 269 12.15 -3.93 -9.37
N GLN A 270 11.95 -5.25 -9.30
CA GLN A 270 12.93 -6.29 -9.61
C GLN A 270 12.59 -6.89 -10.97
N THR A 271 13.48 -6.73 -11.94
CA THR A 271 13.27 -7.20 -13.33
C THR A 271 13.43 -8.71 -13.52
N VAL A 272 13.88 -9.41 -12.48
CA VAL A 272 14.10 -10.86 -12.46
C VAL A 272 13.08 -11.60 -11.59
N GLY A 273 11.99 -10.92 -11.23
CA GLY A 273 10.98 -11.42 -10.31
C GLY A 273 11.42 -11.35 -8.84
N VAL A 274 10.63 -11.99 -7.96
CA VAL A 274 10.90 -12.09 -6.53
C VAL A 274 12.23 -12.79 -6.30
N ASN A 275 13.07 -12.22 -5.45
CA ASN A 275 14.40 -12.77 -5.19
C ASN A 275 14.92 -12.40 -3.79
N CYS A 276 16.03 -12.99 -3.37
CA CYS A 276 16.69 -12.70 -2.10
C CYS A 276 18.17 -12.30 -2.32
N LYS A 277 18.75 -11.58 -1.37
CA LYS A 277 20.20 -11.31 -1.27
C LYS A 277 20.70 -11.54 0.15
N TYR A 278 22.03 -11.56 0.30
CA TYR A 278 22.72 -11.60 1.60
C TYR A 278 22.28 -12.81 2.44
N ASP A 279 22.50 -14.01 1.88
CA ASP A 279 22.06 -15.28 2.48
C ASP A 279 20.56 -15.31 2.84
N CYS A 280 19.75 -14.68 1.97
CA CYS A 280 18.32 -14.46 2.13
C CYS A 280 17.90 -13.69 3.40
N SER A 281 18.79 -12.83 3.90
CA SER A 281 18.46 -11.85 4.96
C SER A 281 17.63 -10.67 4.44
N ILE A 282 17.58 -10.45 3.12
CA ILE A 282 16.67 -9.51 2.46
C ILE A 282 15.92 -10.20 1.32
N TRP A 283 14.61 -9.99 1.27
CA TRP A 283 13.70 -10.43 0.21
C TRP A 283 13.11 -9.22 -0.50
N ARG A 284 13.22 -9.20 -1.83
CA ARG A 284 12.80 -8.09 -2.70
C ARG A 284 11.62 -8.58 -3.52
N ILE A 285 10.42 -8.09 -3.21
CA ILE A 285 9.16 -8.68 -3.69
C ILE A 285 8.40 -7.80 -4.70
N ASP A 286 8.84 -6.56 -4.93
CA ASP A 286 8.25 -5.70 -5.95
C ASP A 286 8.70 -6.15 -7.34
N VAL A 287 7.78 -6.75 -8.11
CA VAL A 287 8.04 -7.21 -9.48
C VAL A 287 7.58 -6.22 -10.56
N GLY A 288 7.16 -5.00 -10.16
CA GLY A 288 6.76 -3.94 -11.08
C GLY A 288 5.42 -4.16 -11.78
N MET A 289 4.48 -4.86 -11.12
CA MET A 289 3.17 -5.24 -11.71
C MET A 289 2.37 -4.06 -12.27
N SER A 290 2.65 -2.87 -11.77
CA SER A 290 2.05 -1.63 -12.22
C SER A 290 2.15 -1.36 -13.72
N SER A 291 0.98 -1.06 -14.32
CA SER A 291 0.87 -0.52 -15.67
C SER A 291 1.69 0.76 -15.89
N GLY A 292 1.85 1.56 -14.84
CA GLY A 292 2.66 2.77 -14.81
C GLY A 292 4.16 2.55 -14.58
N VAL A 293 4.63 1.31 -14.41
CA VAL A 293 6.04 0.96 -14.15
C VAL A 293 6.59 -0.03 -15.19
N LEU A 294 6.28 -1.33 -15.06
CA LEU A 294 6.72 -2.38 -15.99
C LEU A 294 5.54 -3.11 -16.65
N ASN A 295 4.32 -2.92 -16.13
CA ASN A 295 3.12 -3.66 -16.51
C ASN A 295 3.35 -5.17 -16.54
N SER A 296 4.14 -5.67 -15.59
CA SER A 296 4.53 -7.07 -15.52
C SER A 296 3.37 -7.90 -14.97
N ARG A 297 3.37 -9.19 -15.30
CA ARG A 297 2.39 -10.12 -14.73
C ARG A 297 2.81 -10.46 -13.29
N PRO A 298 1.88 -10.91 -12.43
CA PRO A 298 2.27 -11.51 -11.16
C PRO A 298 3.17 -12.72 -11.43
N GLU A 299 4.36 -12.74 -10.83
CA GLU A 299 5.39 -13.78 -11.10
C GLU A 299 5.63 -14.71 -9.90
N GLY A 300 4.99 -14.49 -8.74
CA GLY A 300 5.09 -15.37 -7.59
C GLY A 300 4.50 -14.79 -6.30
N HIS A 301 4.49 -15.59 -5.23
CA HIS A 301 4.17 -15.18 -3.86
C HIS A 301 5.24 -15.71 -2.90
N LEU A 302 5.49 -15.00 -1.80
CA LEU A 302 6.38 -15.45 -0.74
C LEU A 302 5.54 -16.08 0.37
N GLN A 303 5.70 -17.39 0.60
CA GLN A 303 5.09 -18.07 1.72
C GLN A 303 6.11 -18.21 2.86
N ILE A 304 5.76 -17.68 4.03
CA ILE A 304 6.59 -17.74 5.25
C ILE A 304 5.84 -18.58 6.28
N SER A 305 6.53 -19.56 6.88
CA SER A 305 6.00 -20.28 8.04
C SER A 305 6.32 -19.49 9.30
N ILE A 306 5.29 -18.99 9.97
CA ILE A 306 5.36 -18.30 11.26
C ILE A 306 4.93 -19.24 12.39
N ASN A 307 5.39 -19.00 13.61
CA ASN A 307 5.03 -19.83 14.75
C ASN A 307 3.61 -19.47 15.24
N ASP A 308 2.83 -20.47 15.66
CA ASP A 308 1.41 -20.33 16.07
C ASP A 308 1.17 -19.39 17.28
N HIS A 309 2.21 -18.84 17.92
CA HIS A 309 2.10 -18.02 19.13
C HIS A 309 2.23 -16.50 18.87
N SER A 310 2.36 -16.10 17.61
CA SER A 310 2.88 -14.77 17.24
C SER A 310 1.84 -13.84 16.62
N ILE A 311 0.64 -14.36 16.36
CA ILE A 311 -0.50 -13.63 15.80
C ILE A 311 -1.44 -13.31 16.97
N GLY A 312 -1.08 -12.29 17.76
CA GLY A 312 -1.85 -11.83 18.92
C GLY A 312 -1.91 -10.32 18.99
#